data_AF-A0A841TEZ4-F1
#
_entry.id   AF-A0A841TEZ4-F1
#
_cell.length_a   1.000
_cell.length_b   1.000
_cell.length_c   1.000
_cell.angle_alpha   90.00
_cell.angle_beta   90.00
_cell.angle_gamma   90.00
#
_symmetry.space_group_name_H-M   'P 1'
#
loop_
_entity.id
_entity.type
_entity.pdbx_description
1 polymer ?
#
loop_
_entity_poly.entity_id
_entity_poly.type
_entity_poly.pdbx_seq_one_letter_code
_entity_poly.pdbx_strand_id
1 'polypeptide(L)'
;MNGERAAMTVIPNFPEELLEEHKRWHDARHSVDIDNPPAGYGLEFLTFHRAFVRKALEWYRQAGLDARLVEPWPSVPEPIRRSYCYNQAAEARIVQRPDTFASADELGRYIESSGIHGCIHEMAAELYGDEEINDFDFAPRNTVFYNIHLMIDNWWRNWEGLGRFGEGMAYWSGRFCDSDGEVLYYRRDDSTWWLGNPERHSQFGRLAQLAGGRNGGDGREGGDGGADLGLYLEWGAVGESAAFGRMDDGRPFRVWDSDQDGRLEIVFQSPFTGDWWEGSLRSGRLVWSRIRLQRTGLPVQEPDLLRAASSRRKRKTLT
;
A
#
# COMPACT_ATOMS: atom_id res chain seq x y z
N MET A 1 32.39 2.66 26.64
CA MET A 1 31.95 1.28 26.91
C MET A 1 30.42 1.31 26.80
N ASN A 2 29.71 0.79 25.81
CA ASN A 2 29.94 -0.17 24.72
C ASN A 2 29.11 0.36 23.53
N GLY A 3 29.50 0.31 22.25
CA GLY A 3 30.20 -0.79 21.61
C GLY A 3 29.28 -1.99 21.43
N GLU A 4 28.01 -1.81 21.05
CA GLU A 4 27.10 -2.92 20.77
C GLU A 4 26.24 -2.67 19.52
N ARG A 5 26.69 -3.33 18.45
CA ARG A 5 25.99 -3.72 17.20
C ARG A 5 25.59 -2.60 16.24
N ALA A 6 26.47 -2.35 15.28
CA ALA A 6 26.00 -2.25 13.90
C ALA A 6 25.07 -3.46 13.65
N ALA A 7 23.77 -3.21 13.58
CA ALA A 7 22.81 -4.25 13.23
C ALA A 7 23.27 -4.80 11.88
N MET A 8 23.39 -6.12 11.75
CA MET A 8 23.67 -6.74 10.45
C MET A 8 22.45 -6.48 9.56
N THR A 9 22.51 -5.38 8.83
CA THR A 9 21.50 -4.89 7.89
C THR A 9 21.53 -5.70 6.60
N VAL A 10 22.70 -6.21 6.21
CA VAL A 10 22.90 -7.03 5.01
C VAL A 10 22.39 -8.46 5.22
N ILE A 11 21.52 -8.90 4.32
CA ILE A 11 20.90 -10.22 4.29
C ILE A 11 21.88 -11.22 3.67
N PRO A 12 22.28 -12.28 4.40
CA PRO A 12 23.22 -13.26 3.89
C PRO A 12 22.60 -14.10 2.77
N ASN A 13 23.39 -14.40 1.74
CA ASN A 13 23.00 -15.25 0.60
C ASN A 13 21.76 -14.74 -0.16
N PHE A 14 21.58 -13.42 -0.23
CA PHE A 14 20.48 -12.82 -0.99
C PHE A 14 20.50 -13.31 -2.46
N PRO A 15 19.37 -13.69 -3.06
CA PRO A 15 19.35 -14.24 -4.41
C PRO A 15 19.75 -13.20 -5.46
N GLU A 16 20.79 -13.52 -6.23
CA GLU A 16 21.28 -12.65 -7.31
C GLU A 16 20.17 -12.33 -8.33
N GLU A 17 19.31 -13.30 -8.62
CA GLU A 17 18.19 -13.12 -9.55
C GLU A 17 17.19 -12.04 -9.10
N LEU A 18 16.99 -11.87 -7.79
CA LEU A 18 16.14 -10.83 -7.23
C LEU A 18 16.85 -9.48 -7.27
N LEU A 19 18.15 -9.45 -6.99
CA LEU A 19 18.95 -8.23 -7.09
C LEU A 19 18.92 -7.67 -8.52
N GLU A 20 19.13 -8.55 -9.49
CA GLU A 20 19.09 -8.26 -10.91
C GLU A 20 17.69 -7.87 -11.40
N GLU A 21 16.61 -8.41 -10.83
CA GLU A 21 15.24 -7.98 -11.13
C GLU A 21 15.00 -6.53 -10.71
N HIS A 22 15.41 -6.16 -9.50
CA HIS A 22 15.32 -4.80 -8.98
C HIS A 22 16.13 -3.82 -9.83
N LYS A 23 17.39 -4.15 -10.06
CA LYS A 23 18.30 -3.37 -10.89
C LYS A 23 17.72 -3.08 -12.27
N ARG A 24 17.27 -4.12 -12.99
CA ARG A 24 16.66 -3.94 -14.33
C ARG A 24 15.45 -3.01 -14.31
N TRP A 25 14.64 -3.03 -13.25
CA TRP A 25 13.47 -2.16 -13.16
C TRP A 25 13.88 -0.68 -13.02
N HIS A 26 14.88 -0.38 -12.19
CA HIS A 26 15.43 0.96 -12.01
C HIS A 26 16.22 1.43 -13.25
N ASP A 27 17.07 0.58 -13.83
CA ASP A 27 17.81 0.88 -15.05
C ASP A 27 16.88 1.25 -16.21
N ALA A 28 15.75 0.53 -16.37
CA ALA A 28 14.75 0.85 -17.37
C ALA A 28 14.08 2.23 -17.17
N ARG A 29 14.21 2.83 -15.97
CA ARG A 29 13.57 4.08 -15.54
C ARG A 29 14.58 5.15 -15.09
N HIS A 30 15.88 4.93 -15.27
CA HIS A 30 16.95 5.86 -14.88
C HIS A 30 16.82 7.27 -15.49
N SER A 31 16.09 7.42 -16.60
CA SER A 31 15.86 8.69 -17.30
C SER A 31 14.59 9.43 -16.83
N VAL A 32 13.82 8.86 -15.90
CA VAL A 32 12.62 9.51 -15.36
C VAL A 32 13.04 10.69 -14.48
N ASP A 33 12.46 11.85 -14.77
CA ASP A 33 12.53 13.01 -13.88
C ASP A 33 11.65 12.73 -12.64
N ILE A 34 12.29 12.39 -11.53
CA ILE A 34 11.60 12.06 -10.28
C ILE A 34 10.87 13.26 -9.66
N ASP A 35 11.28 14.49 -9.96
CA ASP A 35 10.60 15.72 -9.49
C ASP A 35 9.29 15.95 -10.25
N ASN A 36 9.16 15.39 -11.45
CA ASN A 36 7.94 15.44 -12.25
C ASN A 36 7.69 14.12 -13.01
N PRO A 37 7.34 13.03 -12.30
CA PRO A 37 7.21 11.72 -12.93
C PRO A 37 6.04 11.70 -13.93
N PRO A 38 6.20 11.00 -15.07
CA PRO A 38 5.17 10.93 -16.10
C PRO A 38 3.96 10.13 -15.61
N ALA A 39 2.78 10.36 -16.20
CA ALA A 39 1.57 9.59 -15.89
C ALA A 39 1.80 8.09 -16.08
N GLY A 40 1.30 7.28 -15.15
CA GLY A 40 1.50 5.82 -15.11
C GLY A 40 2.68 5.38 -14.25
N TYR A 41 3.72 6.22 -14.10
CA TYR A 41 4.92 5.88 -13.34
C TYR A 41 4.64 5.55 -11.87
N GLY A 42 3.72 6.29 -11.22
CA GLY A 42 3.44 6.09 -9.80
C GLY A 42 2.79 4.73 -9.54
N LEU A 43 1.88 4.31 -10.43
CA LEU A 43 1.25 3.00 -10.33
C LEU A 43 2.27 1.88 -10.61
N GLU A 44 3.15 2.07 -11.59
CA GLU A 44 4.24 1.12 -11.87
C GLU A 44 5.19 0.97 -10.67
N PHE A 45 5.61 2.09 -10.07
CA PHE A 45 6.46 2.13 -8.88
C PHE A 45 5.83 1.32 -7.73
N LEU A 46 4.59 1.65 -7.38
CA LEU A 46 3.87 1.00 -6.29
C LEU A 46 3.67 -0.50 -6.55
N THR A 47 3.24 -0.86 -7.76
CA THR A 47 2.95 -2.24 -8.13
C THR A 47 4.22 -3.09 -8.16
N PHE A 48 5.30 -2.57 -8.74
CA PHE A 48 6.58 -3.26 -8.80
C PHE A 48 7.12 -3.55 -7.40
N HIS A 49 7.24 -2.53 -6.55
CA HIS A 49 7.82 -2.70 -5.22
C HIS A 49 6.96 -3.63 -4.35
N ARG A 50 5.63 -3.53 -4.40
CA ARG A 50 4.73 -4.48 -3.71
C ARG A 50 4.95 -5.93 -4.16
N ALA A 51 5.07 -6.18 -5.47
CA ALA A 51 5.30 -7.53 -6.00
C ALA A 51 6.71 -8.04 -5.64
N PHE A 52 7.71 -7.16 -5.77
CA PHE A 52 9.11 -7.46 -5.48
C PHE A 52 9.33 -7.84 -4.01
N VAL A 53 8.86 -7.01 -3.07
CA VAL A 53 9.00 -7.32 -1.63
C VAL A 53 8.27 -8.60 -1.25
N ARG A 54 7.10 -8.89 -1.82
CA ARG A 54 6.39 -10.16 -1.56
C ARG A 54 7.21 -11.36 -1.98
N LYS A 55 7.80 -11.33 -3.19
CA LYS A 55 8.66 -12.40 -3.73
C LYS A 55 9.91 -12.58 -2.89
N ALA A 56 10.61 -11.49 -2.57
CA ALA A 56 11.82 -11.54 -1.76
C ALA A 56 11.56 -12.02 -0.33
N LEU A 57 10.45 -11.60 0.30
CA LEU A 57 10.08 -12.07 1.64
C LEU A 57 9.60 -13.52 1.66
N GLU A 58 9.06 -14.05 0.55
CA GLU A 58 8.78 -15.48 0.43
C GLU A 58 10.07 -16.30 0.50
N TRP A 59 11.09 -15.92 -0.27
CA TRP A 59 12.42 -16.53 -0.17
C TRP A 59 13.02 -16.34 1.23
N TYR A 60 12.95 -15.12 1.79
CA TYR A 60 13.52 -14.80 3.11
C TYR A 60 12.96 -15.71 4.23
N ARG A 61 11.65 -15.97 4.19
CA ARG A 61 10.99 -16.91 5.11
C ARG A 61 11.43 -18.36 4.89
N GLN A 62 11.55 -18.79 3.63
CA GLN A 62 12.03 -20.14 3.29
C GLN A 62 13.48 -20.37 3.73
N ALA A 63 14.30 -19.32 3.71
CA ALA A 63 15.67 -19.34 4.21
C ALA A 63 15.78 -19.39 5.75
N GLY A 64 14.66 -19.30 6.49
CA GLY A 64 14.63 -19.38 7.95
C GLY A 64 15.21 -18.14 8.64
N LEU A 65 15.23 -16.99 7.96
CA LEU A 65 15.73 -15.73 8.48
C LEU A 65 14.71 -15.04 9.40
N ASP A 66 15.18 -14.16 10.28
CA ASP A 66 14.36 -13.52 11.32
C ASP A 66 13.40 -12.47 10.74
N ALA A 67 12.12 -12.83 10.61
CA ALA A 67 11.10 -11.97 10.02
C ALA A 67 10.95 -10.61 10.72
N ARG A 68 11.34 -10.48 11.99
CA ARG A 68 11.26 -9.22 12.75
C ARG A 68 12.18 -8.13 12.21
N LEU A 69 13.23 -8.50 11.47
CA LEU A 69 14.16 -7.54 10.89
C LEU A 69 13.60 -6.84 9.65
N VAL A 70 12.58 -7.43 9.02
CA VAL A 70 11.99 -6.96 7.75
C VAL A 70 10.53 -6.52 7.90
N GLU A 71 10.05 -6.32 9.14
CA GLU A 71 8.71 -5.80 9.40
C GLU A 71 8.56 -4.35 8.90
N PRO A 72 7.39 -3.93 8.40
CA PRO A 72 7.18 -2.54 8.02
C PRO A 72 7.47 -1.61 9.20
N TRP A 73 8.12 -0.49 8.94
CA TRP A 73 8.11 0.57 9.94
C TRP A 73 6.67 1.09 10.10
N PRO A 74 6.16 1.24 11.34
CA PRO A 74 4.82 1.77 11.58
C PRO A 74 4.69 3.24 11.19
N SER A 75 5.81 3.96 11.17
CA SER A 75 5.98 5.33 10.72
C SER A 75 7.44 5.57 10.39
N VAL A 76 7.75 6.63 9.65
CA VAL A 76 9.14 7.00 9.42
C VAL A 76 9.86 7.23 10.77
N PRO A 77 11.07 6.68 10.99
CA PRO A 77 11.83 6.92 12.21
C PRO A 77 12.04 8.40 12.49
N GLU A 78 11.85 8.82 13.74
CA GLU A 78 11.94 10.23 14.13
C GLU A 78 13.27 10.92 13.76
N PRO A 79 14.45 10.25 13.84
CA PRO A 79 15.69 10.84 13.34
C PRO A 79 15.66 11.18 11.84
N ILE A 80 15.03 10.34 11.01
CA ILE A 80 14.81 10.61 9.59
C ILE A 80 13.78 11.72 9.41
N ARG A 81 12.67 11.72 10.18
CA ARG A 81 11.62 12.76 10.11
C ARG A 81 12.14 14.17 10.42
N ARG A 82 13.22 14.27 11.21
CA ARG A 82 13.88 15.52 11.59
C ARG A 82 15.03 15.91 10.66
N SER A 83 15.33 15.11 9.65
CA SER A 83 16.39 15.42 8.70
C SER A 83 16.03 16.65 7.87
N TYR A 84 17.05 17.24 7.26
CA TYR A 84 16.91 18.46 6.49
C TYR A 84 16.13 18.28 5.17
N CYS A 85 16.15 17.07 4.59
CA CYS A 85 15.47 16.75 3.34
C CYS A 85 14.01 16.28 3.54
N TYR A 86 13.61 15.94 4.78
CA TYR A 86 12.36 15.21 4.98
C TYR A 86 11.13 16.13 4.90
N ASN A 87 10.21 15.78 4.00
CA ASN A 87 8.99 16.54 3.77
C ASN A 87 7.84 16.08 4.66
N GLN A 88 7.77 16.62 5.89
CA GLN A 88 6.71 16.28 6.86
C GLN A 88 5.29 16.63 6.36
N ALA A 89 5.15 17.66 5.52
CA ALA A 89 3.85 18.02 4.95
C ALA A 89 3.36 16.96 3.93
N ALA A 90 4.28 16.39 3.15
CA ALA A 90 3.97 15.29 2.25
C ALA A 90 3.55 14.03 3.02
N GLU A 91 4.30 13.66 4.07
CA GLU A 91 3.92 12.55 4.95
C GLU A 91 2.51 12.75 5.53
N ALA A 92 2.23 13.95 6.05
CA ALA A 92 0.91 14.27 6.61
C ALA A 92 -0.21 14.12 5.57
N ARG A 93 0.02 14.54 4.31
CA ARG A 93 -0.96 14.34 3.23
C ARG A 93 -1.16 12.86 2.93
N ILE A 94 -0.08 12.09 2.79
CA ILE A 94 -0.12 10.65 2.49
C ILE A 94 -0.87 9.88 3.58
N VAL A 95 -0.55 10.13 4.86
CA VAL A 95 -1.08 9.36 5.99
C VAL A 95 -2.46 9.83 6.42
N GLN A 96 -2.65 11.15 6.54
CA GLN A 96 -3.84 11.75 7.16
C GLN A 96 -4.89 12.17 6.14
N ARG A 97 -4.48 12.49 4.91
CA ARG A 97 -5.36 12.95 3.83
C ARG A 97 -5.22 12.12 2.54
N PRO A 98 -5.18 10.77 2.61
CA PRO A 98 -5.09 9.93 1.41
C PRO A 98 -6.28 10.14 0.46
N ASP A 99 -7.42 10.64 0.95
CA ASP A 99 -8.59 11.02 0.16
C ASP A 99 -8.29 12.05 -0.93
N THR A 100 -7.18 12.78 -0.79
CA THR A 100 -6.76 13.82 -1.73
C THR A 100 -6.03 13.30 -2.96
N PHE A 101 -5.79 11.98 -3.09
CA PHE A 101 -5.18 11.40 -4.29
C PHE A 101 -6.26 10.74 -5.15
N ALA A 102 -6.38 11.21 -6.40
CA ALA A 102 -7.35 10.77 -7.39
C ALA A 102 -7.00 9.43 -8.04
N SER A 103 -5.82 8.86 -7.84
CA SER A 103 -5.48 7.50 -8.28
C SER A 103 -4.27 6.96 -7.51
N ALA A 104 -4.03 5.65 -7.62
CA ALA A 104 -2.79 5.04 -7.13
C ALA A 104 -1.58 5.63 -7.87
N ASP A 105 -1.74 5.96 -9.15
CA ASP A 105 -0.71 6.69 -9.91
C ASP A 105 -0.41 8.06 -9.30
N GLU A 106 -1.42 8.85 -8.96
CA GLU A 106 -1.18 10.15 -8.32
C GLU A 106 -0.49 10.00 -6.95
N LEU A 107 -0.91 9.02 -6.14
CA LEU A 107 -0.27 8.72 -4.87
C LEU A 107 1.21 8.34 -5.08
N GLY A 108 1.50 7.38 -5.95
CA GLY A 108 2.86 6.90 -6.21
C GLY A 108 3.77 8.00 -6.76
N ARG A 109 3.29 8.80 -7.72
CA ARG A 109 4.04 9.95 -8.24
C ARG A 109 4.31 10.99 -7.17
N TYR A 110 3.36 11.23 -6.24
CA TYR A 110 3.55 12.17 -5.15
C TYR A 110 4.55 11.67 -4.09
N ILE A 111 4.59 10.36 -3.82
CA ILE A 111 5.60 9.76 -2.94
C ILE A 111 7.02 9.99 -3.49
N GLU A 112 7.19 9.88 -4.80
CA GLU A 112 8.47 10.15 -5.47
C GLU A 112 8.77 11.65 -5.54
N SER A 113 7.88 12.44 -6.14
CA SER A 113 8.11 13.86 -6.44
C SER A 113 8.10 14.80 -5.24
N SER A 114 7.60 14.35 -4.09
CA SER A 114 7.70 15.13 -2.85
C SER A 114 9.08 15.05 -2.20
N GLY A 115 9.98 14.21 -2.71
CA GLY A 115 11.31 13.93 -2.17
C GLY A 115 11.31 13.06 -0.92
N ILE A 116 10.14 12.67 -0.40
CA ILE A 116 10.02 11.92 0.85
C ILE A 116 10.65 10.53 0.73
N HIS A 117 10.45 9.83 -0.40
CA HIS A 117 11.01 8.50 -0.63
C HIS A 117 12.53 8.52 -0.68
N GLY A 118 13.12 9.35 -1.55
CA GLY A 118 14.57 9.51 -1.68
C GLY A 118 15.23 9.93 -0.36
N CYS A 119 14.65 10.88 0.36
CA CYS A 119 15.18 11.31 1.66
C CYS A 119 15.17 10.19 2.72
N ILE A 120 14.19 9.29 2.70
CA ILE A 120 14.17 8.14 3.62
C ILE A 120 15.34 7.21 3.34
N HIS A 121 15.64 6.91 2.07
CA HIS A 121 16.80 6.10 1.68
C HIS A 121 18.12 6.78 2.05
N GLU A 122 18.30 8.04 1.68
CA GLU A 122 19.51 8.83 1.96
C GLU A 122 19.81 8.87 3.47
N MET A 123 18.80 9.21 4.28
CA MET A 123 18.99 9.35 5.72
C MET A 123 19.08 8.01 6.43
N ALA A 124 18.43 6.95 5.93
CA ALA A 124 18.63 5.60 6.45
C ALA A 124 20.09 5.16 6.24
N ALA A 125 20.67 5.44 5.07
CA ALA A 125 22.06 5.12 4.79
C ALA A 125 23.01 5.83 5.74
N GLU A 126 22.82 7.14 5.91
CA GLU A 126 23.66 7.96 6.80
C GLU A 126 23.53 7.54 8.26
N LEU A 127 22.29 7.39 8.77
CA LEU A 127 22.04 7.17 10.20
C LEU A 127 22.37 5.74 10.65
N TYR A 128 22.23 4.75 9.77
CA TYR A 128 22.55 3.36 10.08
C TYR A 128 23.95 2.94 9.64
N GLY A 129 24.68 3.82 8.94
CA GLY A 129 26.04 3.55 8.47
C GLY A 129 26.08 2.45 7.40
N ASP A 130 25.10 2.45 6.52
CA ASP A 130 24.93 1.43 5.49
C ASP A 130 24.66 2.10 4.14
N GLU A 131 25.70 2.27 3.32
CA GLU A 131 25.58 2.97 2.04
C GLU A 131 24.72 2.20 1.03
N GLU A 132 24.56 0.88 1.18
CA GLU A 132 23.89 0.04 0.21
C GLU A 132 22.38 0.30 0.14
N ILE A 133 21.77 0.78 1.23
CA ILE A 133 20.34 1.13 1.22
C ILE A 133 20.04 2.31 0.28
N ASN A 134 21.03 3.16 -0.04
CA ASN A 134 20.88 4.27 -0.97
C ASN A 134 21.40 3.95 -2.38
N ASP A 135 21.72 2.68 -2.66
CA ASP A 135 22.18 2.21 -3.97
C ASP A 135 21.12 1.27 -4.58
N PHE A 136 20.53 1.64 -5.72
CA PHE A 136 19.50 0.82 -6.38
C PHE A 136 20.00 -0.57 -6.77
N ASP A 137 21.32 -0.75 -6.96
CA ASP A 137 21.90 -2.05 -7.32
C ASP A 137 22.02 -2.98 -6.11
N PHE A 138 22.04 -2.45 -4.87
CA PHE A 138 22.32 -3.24 -3.66
C PHE A 138 21.25 -3.12 -2.57
N ALA A 139 20.39 -2.12 -2.60
CA ALA A 139 19.39 -1.89 -1.54
C ALA A 139 18.53 -3.12 -1.20
N PRO A 140 18.10 -3.97 -2.16
CA PRO A 140 17.28 -5.15 -1.85
C PRO A 140 17.92 -6.18 -0.90
N ARG A 141 19.25 -6.24 -0.80
CA ARG A 141 19.92 -7.13 0.17
C ARG A 141 20.01 -6.53 1.57
N ASN A 142 19.36 -5.39 1.82
CA ASN A 142 19.31 -4.75 3.12
C ASN A 142 17.94 -4.96 3.80
N THR A 143 17.92 -5.33 5.08
CA THR A 143 16.68 -5.44 5.86
C THR A 143 15.89 -4.13 5.91
N VAL A 144 16.58 -2.98 5.94
CA VAL A 144 15.97 -1.63 5.96
C VAL A 144 15.16 -1.33 4.70
N PHE A 145 15.55 -1.90 3.56
CA PHE A 145 14.78 -1.78 2.31
C PHE A 145 13.35 -2.29 2.50
N TYR A 146 13.19 -3.43 3.16
CA TYR A 146 11.88 -4.01 3.43
C TYR A 146 11.09 -3.18 4.43
N ASN A 147 11.75 -2.64 5.46
CA ASN A 147 11.06 -1.77 6.41
C ASN A 147 10.47 -0.53 5.72
N ILE A 148 11.23 0.08 4.78
CA ILE A 148 10.82 1.25 4.00
C ILE A 148 9.70 0.89 3.00
N HIS A 149 9.92 -0.10 2.14
CA HIS A 149 8.97 -0.41 1.07
C HIS A 149 7.68 -1.04 1.58
N LEU A 150 7.69 -1.80 2.68
CA LEU A 150 6.45 -2.26 3.32
C LEU A 150 5.70 -1.11 4.03
N MET A 151 6.40 -0.10 4.54
CA MET A 151 5.76 1.12 5.07
C MET A 151 5.08 1.92 3.95
N ILE A 152 5.73 2.07 2.79
CA ILE A 152 5.13 2.69 1.59
C ILE A 152 3.94 1.86 1.11
N ASP A 153 4.06 0.53 1.11
CA ASP A 153 2.95 -0.36 0.78
C ASP A 153 1.78 -0.20 1.76
N ASN A 154 2.04 0.01 3.05
CA ASN A 154 1.01 0.33 4.04
C ASN A 154 0.34 1.70 3.77
N TRP A 155 1.09 2.70 3.32
CA TRP A 155 0.48 3.97 2.87
C TRP A 155 -0.44 3.76 1.67
N TRP A 156 -0.04 2.91 0.71
CA TRP A 156 -0.88 2.57 -0.43
C TRP A 156 -2.12 1.77 -0.01
N ARG A 157 -1.98 0.77 0.85
CA ARG A 157 -3.12 0.02 1.43
C ARG A 157 -4.10 0.94 2.17
N ASN A 158 -3.60 1.92 2.93
CA ASN A 158 -4.45 2.91 3.60
C ASN A 158 -5.24 3.76 2.59
N TRP A 159 -4.66 4.08 1.43
CA TRP A 159 -5.37 4.74 0.34
C TRP A 159 -6.39 3.81 -0.35
N GLU A 160 -6.02 2.57 -0.66
CA GLU A 160 -6.92 1.55 -1.24
C GLU A 160 -8.13 1.30 -0.31
N GLY A 161 -7.84 1.31 0.99
CA GLY A 161 -8.80 1.20 2.07
C GLY A 161 -9.89 2.27 2.10
N LEU A 162 -9.73 3.42 1.46
CA LEU A 162 -10.80 4.42 1.43
C LEU A 162 -12.05 3.91 0.69
N GLY A 163 -11.87 3.06 -0.33
CA GLY A 163 -12.95 2.68 -1.24
C GLY A 163 -13.44 3.85 -2.07
N ARG A 164 -13.79 3.59 -3.33
CA ARG A 164 -14.23 4.64 -4.26
C ARG A 164 -15.68 4.47 -4.65
N PHE A 165 -16.58 5.06 -3.88
CA PHE A 165 -17.99 5.14 -4.28
C PHE A 165 -18.27 6.02 -5.52
N GLY A 166 -17.26 6.72 -6.07
CA GLY A 166 -17.40 7.70 -7.15
C GLY A 166 -17.33 7.20 -8.60
N GLU A 167 -16.92 5.95 -8.86
CA GLU A 167 -16.75 5.41 -10.23
C GLU A 167 -17.54 4.11 -10.46
N GLY A 168 -18.65 3.91 -9.75
CA GLY A 168 -19.45 2.69 -9.87
C GLY A 168 -18.82 1.45 -9.19
N MET A 169 -17.70 1.62 -8.51
CA MET A 169 -16.88 0.56 -7.94
C MET A 169 -16.91 0.61 -6.41
N ALA A 170 -17.96 0.06 -5.79
CA ALA A 170 -18.06 -0.06 -4.33
C ALA A 170 -17.27 -1.29 -3.84
N TYR A 171 -16.00 -1.44 -4.22
CA TYR A 171 -15.17 -2.54 -3.79
C TYR A 171 -13.84 -2.10 -3.18
N TRP A 172 -13.28 -2.99 -2.37
CA TRP A 172 -11.98 -2.88 -1.72
C TRP A 172 -11.23 -4.18 -1.93
N SER A 173 -9.92 -4.11 -2.09
CA SER A 173 -9.07 -5.30 -2.20
C SER A 173 -8.09 -5.40 -1.04
N GLY A 174 -7.87 -6.60 -0.53
CA GLY A 174 -6.89 -6.85 0.52
C GLY A 174 -7.13 -8.18 1.20
N ARG A 175 -6.64 -8.35 2.43
CA ARG A 175 -6.90 -9.53 3.25
C ARG A 175 -8.04 -9.20 4.20
N PHE A 176 -9.24 -9.72 3.97
CA PHE A 176 -10.38 -9.49 4.87
C PHE A 176 -10.65 -10.73 5.73
N CYS A 177 -10.51 -11.91 5.14
CA CYS A 177 -10.71 -13.20 5.76
C CYS A 177 -9.45 -14.05 5.60
N ASP A 178 -9.27 -14.80 4.52
CA ASP A 178 -8.33 -15.92 4.54
C ASP A 178 -7.06 -15.66 3.71
N SER A 179 -7.17 -14.84 2.66
CA SER A 179 -6.10 -14.68 1.67
C SER A 179 -5.84 -13.21 1.34
N ASP A 180 -4.61 -12.91 0.89
CA ASP A 180 -4.33 -11.62 0.25
C ASP A 180 -5.04 -11.52 -1.10
N GLY A 181 -5.51 -10.32 -1.44
CA GLY A 181 -6.12 -10.05 -2.75
C GLY A 181 -7.60 -10.45 -2.85
N GLU A 182 -8.26 -10.73 -1.72
CA GLU A 182 -9.71 -10.83 -1.66
C GLU A 182 -10.36 -9.48 -2.02
N VAL A 183 -11.57 -9.53 -2.58
CA VAL A 183 -12.31 -8.36 -3.03
C VAL A 183 -13.60 -8.23 -2.24
N LEU A 184 -13.68 -7.26 -1.34
CA LEU A 184 -14.91 -6.91 -0.65
C LEU A 184 -15.73 -5.96 -1.52
N TYR A 185 -17.01 -6.23 -1.74
CA TYR A 185 -17.92 -5.44 -2.57
C TYR A 185 -19.22 -5.12 -1.81
N TYR A 186 -19.64 -3.87 -1.84
CA TYR A 186 -20.93 -3.42 -1.33
C TYR A 186 -21.95 -3.28 -2.47
N ARG A 187 -22.98 -4.12 -2.44
CA ARG A 187 -24.09 -4.07 -3.39
C ARG A 187 -25.14 -3.07 -2.93
N ARG A 188 -25.27 -2.00 -3.72
CA ARG A 188 -26.15 -0.85 -3.44
C ARG A 188 -27.65 -1.17 -3.44
N ASP A 189 -28.06 -2.17 -4.22
CA ASP A 189 -29.48 -2.46 -4.46
C ASP A 189 -30.17 -3.03 -3.23
N ASP A 190 -29.43 -3.81 -2.43
CA ASP A 190 -29.96 -4.50 -1.26
C ASP A 190 -29.11 -4.34 0.00
N SER A 191 -28.12 -3.44 -0.03
CA SER A 191 -27.23 -3.13 1.10
C SER A 191 -26.44 -4.34 1.63
N THR A 192 -26.16 -5.31 0.74
CA THR A 192 -25.41 -6.52 1.06
C THR A 192 -23.92 -6.37 0.74
N TRP A 193 -23.10 -7.06 1.52
CA TRP A 193 -21.66 -7.16 1.37
C TRP A 193 -21.30 -8.52 0.81
N TRP A 194 -20.38 -8.52 -0.16
CA TRP A 194 -19.92 -9.70 -0.87
C TRP A 194 -18.41 -9.77 -0.79
N LEU A 195 -17.87 -10.97 -0.62
CA LEU A 195 -16.43 -11.22 -0.66
C LEU A 195 -16.13 -12.12 -1.87
N GLY A 196 -15.27 -11.63 -2.75
CA GLY A 196 -14.69 -12.36 -3.87
C GLY A 196 -13.36 -12.96 -3.43
N ASN A 197 -13.23 -14.29 -3.45
CA ASN A 197 -11.98 -14.96 -3.14
C ASN A 197 -11.26 -15.38 -4.45
N PRO A 198 -9.98 -15.00 -4.65
CA PRO A 198 -9.21 -15.38 -5.84
C PRO A 198 -8.79 -16.86 -5.89
N GLU A 199 -8.89 -17.60 -4.78
CA GLU A 199 -8.34 -18.96 -4.66
C GLU A 199 -9.41 -20.01 -4.33
N ARG A 200 -10.21 -20.40 -5.32
CA ARG A 200 -10.95 -21.68 -5.27
C ARG A 200 -11.06 -22.45 -6.60
N HIS A 201 -10.26 -22.11 -7.61
CA HIS A 201 -10.10 -22.96 -8.79
C HIS A 201 -8.66 -23.08 -9.33
N SER A 202 -7.82 -23.87 -8.64
CA SER A 202 -6.60 -24.45 -9.23
C SER A 202 -6.81 -25.88 -9.80
N GLN A 203 -8.05 -26.37 -9.89
CA GLN A 203 -8.34 -27.72 -10.41
C GLN A 203 -8.95 -27.75 -11.82
N PHE A 204 -9.68 -26.72 -12.27
CA PHE A 204 -10.32 -26.73 -13.61
C PHE A 204 -9.40 -26.22 -14.73
N GLY A 205 -8.46 -25.31 -14.43
CA GLY A 205 -7.43 -24.90 -15.41
C GLY A 205 -6.51 -26.06 -15.83
N ARG A 206 -6.30 -27.03 -14.93
CA ARG A 206 -5.45 -28.21 -15.19
C ARG A 206 -6.12 -29.22 -16.14
N LEU A 207 -7.45 -29.32 -16.13
CA LEU A 207 -8.22 -30.18 -17.03
C LEU A 207 -8.39 -29.57 -18.43
N ALA A 208 -8.58 -28.25 -18.53
CA ALA A 208 -8.61 -27.56 -19.82
C ALA A 208 -7.27 -27.65 -20.58
N GLN A 209 -6.15 -27.65 -19.84
CA GLN A 209 -4.80 -27.80 -20.40
C GLN A 209 -4.51 -29.24 -20.88
N LEU A 210 -5.18 -30.24 -20.30
CA LEU A 210 -5.07 -31.65 -20.72
C LEU A 210 -6.10 -32.04 -21.81
N ALA A 211 -7.20 -31.31 -21.94
CA ALA A 211 -8.26 -31.57 -22.93
C ALA A 211 -8.03 -30.88 -24.29
N GLY A 212 -7.19 -29.85 -24.37
CA GLY A 212 -6.90 -29.11 -25.61
C GLY A 212 -5.84 -29.74 -26.53
N GLY A 213 -5.18 -30.82 -26.10
CA GLY A 213 -4.11 -31.46 -26.85
C GLY A 213 -4.60 -32.59 -27.77
N ARG A 214 -5.32 -32.27 -28.85
CA ARG A 214 -5.42 -33.08 -30.09
C ARG A 214 -6.35 -32.43 -31.12
N ASN A 215 -5.78 -31.68 -32.06
CA ASN A 215 -5.95 -31.92 -33.50
C ASN A 215 -5.05 -30.99 -34.30
N GLY A 216 -4.28 -31.59 -35.21
CA GLY A 216 -3.43 -30.87 -36.14
C GLY A 216 -4.22 -30.33 -37.34
N GLY A 217 -3.64 -29.32 -38.00
CA GLY A 217 -4.14 -28.79 -39.27
C GLY A 217 -3.66 -27.36 -39.53
N ASP A 218 -2.50 -27.27 -40.20
CA ASP A 218 -2.04 -26.25 -41.15
C ASP A 218 -2.72 -24.86 -41.24
N GLY A 219 -1.90 -23.80 -41.27
CA GLY A 219 -2.27 -22.52 -41.92
C GLY A 219 -1.97 -21.23 -41.13
N ARG A 220 -0.97 -20.50 -41.61
CA ARG A 220 -0.54 -19.12 -41.29
C ARG A 220 -1.68 -18.13 -40.95
N GLU A 221 -1.53 -17.35 -39.89
CA GLU A 221 -1.28 -15.88 -39.88
C GLU A 221 -1.40 -15.32 -38.46
N GLY A 222 -0.62 -14.27 -38.18
CA GLY A 222 -0.38 -13.74 -36.85
C GLY A 222 -1.60 -13.09 -36.18
N GLY A 223 -1.69 -13.31 -34.88
CA GLY A 223 -2.57 -12.62 -33.95
C GLY A 223 -2.10 -12.97 -32.55
N ASP A 224 -1.48 -11.99 -31.90
CA ASP A 224 -1.05 -12.03 -30.50
C ASP A 224 -2.28 -12.19 -29.60
N GLY A 225 -2.75 -13.44 -29.49
CA GLY A 225 -3.78 -13.86 -28.56
C GLY A 225 -3.12 -14.11 -27.23
N GLY A 226 -2.73 -13.04 -26.54
CA GLY A 226 -2.47 -13.09 -25.10
C GLY A 226 -3.68 -13.72 -24.45
N ALA A 227 -3.54 -14.97 -24.01
CA ALA A 227 -4.58 -15.64 -23.24
C ALA A 227 -4.83 -14.77 -22.02
N ASP A 228 -5.97 -14.10 -22.02
CA ASP A 228 -6.53 -13.34 -20.91
C ASP A 228 -6.66 -14.32 -19.73
N LEU A 229 -5.60 -14.41 -18.93
CA LEU A 229 -5.59 -15.14 -17.66
C LEU A 229 -6.40 -14.31 -16.66
N GLY A 230 -7.69 -14.13 -16.96
CA GLY A 230 -8.62 -13.48 -16.06
C GLY A 230 -8.62 -14.21 -14.73
N LEU A 231 -8.31 -13.49 -13.66
CA LEU A 231 -8.50 -13.99 -12.30
C LEU A 231 -9.99 -14.14 -12.06
N TYR A 232 -10.44 -15.38 -11.84
CA TYR A 232 -11.83 -15.67 -11.48
C TYR A 232 -11.99 -15.52 -9.97
N LEU A 233 -12.90 -14.64 -9.56
CA LEU A 233 -13.29 -14.48 -8.15
C LEU A 233 -14.52 -15.33 -7.85
N GLU A 234 -14.45 -16.14 -6.80
CA GLU A 234 -15.63 -16.78 -6.24
C GLU A 234 -16.31 -15.83 -5.26
N TRP A 235 -17.53 -15.42 -5.58
CA TRP A 235 -18.28 -14.45 -4.81
C TRP A 235 -19.25 -15.11 -3.82
N GLY A 236 -19.17 -14.70 -2.56
CA GLY A 236 -20.13 -15.09 -1.51
C GLY A 236 -20.67 -13.88 -0.77
N ALA A 237 -21.98 -13.86 -0.49
CA ALA A 237 -22.56 -12.86 0.41
C ALA A 237 -22.05 -13.11 1.83
N VAL A 238 -21.49 -12.07 2.46
CA VAL A 238 -20.87 -12.16 3.78
C VAL A 238 -21.61 -11.39 4.86
N GLY A 239 -22.50 -10.47 4.51
CA GLY A 239 -23.33 -9.78 5.49
C GLY A 239 -24.17 -8.64 4.90
N GLU A 240 -24.88 -7.94 5.77
CA GLU A 240 -25.69 -6.78 5.41
C GLU A 240 -25.40 -5.60 6.33
N SER A 241 -25.74 -4.40 5.88
CA SER A 241 -25.52 -3.15 6.63
C SER A 241 -26.74 -2.23 6.67
N ALA A 242 -27.92 -2.73 6.30
CA ALA A 242 -29.15 -1.93 6.22
C ALA A 242 -29.49 -1.20 7.53
N ALA A 243 -29.15 -1.77 8.68
CA ALA A 243 -29.32 -1.15 10.00
C ALA A 243 -28.56 0.17 10.16
N PHE A 244 -27.51 0.39 9.37
CA PHE A 244 -26.73 1.62 9.35
C PHE A 244 -27.12 2.55 8.20
N GLY A 245 -28.13 2.21 7.42
CA GLY A 245 -28.47 2.93 6.19
C GLY A 245 -27.54 2.57 5.05
N ARG A 246 -27.67 3.27 3.93
CA ARG A 246 -26.83 3.05 2.76
C ARG A 246 -25.38 3.45 3.05
N MET A 247 -24.44 2.57 2.70
CA MET A 247 -23.01 2.82 2.94
C MET A 247 -22.37 3.71 1.87
N ASP A 248 -23.07 3.96 0.76
CA ASP A 248 -22.65 4.87 -0.32
C ASP A 248 -23.24 6.29 -0.18
N ASP A 249 -23.67 6.67 1.03
CA ASP A 249 -24.34 7.96 1.31
C ASP A 249 -23.37 9.14 1.54
N GLY A 250 -22.07 8.93 1.32
CA GLY A 250 -21.04 9.95 1.49
C GLY A 250 -20.55 10.13 2.93
N ARG A 251 -20.96 9.27 3.87
CA ARG A 251 -20.41 9.29 5.24
C ARG A 251 -18.89 9.03 5.24
N PRO A 252 -18.16 9.55 6.26
CA PRO A 252 -16.79 9.12 6.51
C PRO A 252 -16.73 7.60 6.70
N PHE A 253 -15.91 6.97 5.88
CA PHE A 253 -15.79 5.52 5.78
C PHE A 253 -14.32 5.16 5.53
N ARG A 254 -13.85 4.08 6.14
CA ARG A 254 -12.48 3.58 5.99
C ARG A 254 -12.48 2.06 5.99
N VAL A 255 -11.61 1.46 5.20
CA VAL A 255 -11.22 0.06 5.30
C VAL A 255 -9.74 0.03 5.65
N TRP A 256 -9.37 -0.61 6.75
CA TRP A 256 -8.04 -0.50 7.32
C TRP A 256 -7.86 -1.66 8.33
N ASP A 257 -6.62 -2.07 8.59
CA ASP A 257 -6.24 -3.04 9.65
C ASP A 257 -6.27 -2.41 11.05
N SER A 258 -7.47 -2.36 11.62
CA SER A 258 -7.85 -1.51 12.76
C SER A 258 -7.33 -2.01 14.08
N ASP A 259 -7.08 -3.31 14.18
CA ASP A 259 -6.53 -3.98 15.34
C ASP A 259 -5.11 -4.52 15.14
N GLN A 260 -4.52 -4.31 13.96
CA GLN A 260 -3.15 -4.71 13.58
C GLN A 260 -2.95 -6.23 13.53
N ASP A 261 -4.02 -6.98 13.22
CA ASP A 261 -3.96 -8.43 13.05
C ASP A 261 -3.56 -8.87 11.62
N GLY A 262 -3.40 -7.90 10.72
CA GLY A 262 -3.05 -8.10 9.31
C GLY A 262 -4.26 -8.29 8.40
N ARG A 263 -5.49 -8.20 8.91
CA ARG A 263 -6.74 -8.21 8.14
C ARG A 263 -7.29 -6.79 8.01
N LEU A 264 -8.28 -6.61 7.14
CA LEU A 264 -8.90 -5.32 6.89
C LEU A 264 -10.32 -5.30 7.44
N GLU A 265 -10.63 -4.27 8.22
CA GLU A 265 -11.96 -4.01 8.77
C GLU A 265 -12.59 -2.78 8.15
N ILE A 266 -13.92 -2.74 8.18
CA ILE A 266 -14.74 -1.59 7.78
C ILE A 266 -14.97 -0.68 8.97
N VAL A 267 -14.48 0.55 8.96
CA VAL A 267 -14.66 1.53 10.04
C VAL A 267 -15.44 2.74 9.53
N PHE A 268 -16.54 3.09 10.22
CA PHE A 268 -17.33 4.27 9.88
C PHE A 268 -18.03 4.86 11.10
N GLN A 269 -18.43 6.13 11.00
CA GLN A 269 -19.31 6.75 11.99
C GLN A 269 -20.76 6.62 11.53
N SER A 270 -21.61 6.05 12.38
CA SER A 270 -23.05 5.91 12.09
C SER A 270 -23.70 7.29 12.04
N PRO A 271 -24.40 7.67 10.95
CA PRO A 271 -25.09 8.95 10.86
C PRO A 271 -26.33 9.02 11.77
N PHE A 272 -26.86 7.88 12.22
CA PHE A 272 -28.02 7.81 13.09
C PHE A 272 -27.67 7.97 14.58
N THR A 273 -26.52 7.43 14.99
CA THR A 273 -26.14 7.37 16.42
C THR A 273 -24.93 8.22 16.75
N GLY A 274 -24.13 8.61 15.75
CA GLY A 274 -22.83 9.27 15.96
C GLY A 274 -21.73 8.33 16.48
N ASP A 275 -22.04 7.05 16.68
CA ASP A 275 -21.09 6.06 17.17
C ASP A 275 -20.17 5.54 16.07
N TRP A 276 -18.94 5.19 16.45
CA TRP A 276 -18.02 4.48 15.57
C TRP A 276 -18.32 2.99 15.58
N TRP A 277 -18.34 2.41 14.39
CA TRP A 277 -18.59 1.01 14.15
C TRP A 277 -17.45 0.41 13.34
N GLU A 278 -17.16 -0.84 13.63
CA GLU A 278 -16.22 -1.70 12.92
C GLU A 278 -16.96 -2.92 12.39
N GLY A 279 -16.73 -3.27 11.13
CA GLY A 279 -17.16 -4.52 10.52
C GLY A 279 -15.94 -5.38 10.21
N SER A 280 -15.77 -6.47 10.94
CA SER A 280 -14.70 -7.45 10.71
C SER A 280 -15.27 -8.74 10.12
N LEU A 281 -14.54 -9.36 9.19
CA LEU A 281 -14.91 -10.67 8.63
C LEU A 281 -14.44 -11.80 9.54
N ARG A 282 -15.40 -12.50 10.15
CA ARG A 282 -15.16 -13.62 11.07
C ARG A 282 -15.89 -14.86 10.58
N SER A 283 -15.13 -15.93 10.31
CA SER A 283 -15.68 -17.20 9.80
C SER A 283 -16.56 -17.01 8.56
N GLY A 284 -16.12 -16.16 7.62
CA GLY A 284 -16.84 -15.86 6.38
C GLY A 284 -18.08 -14.98 6.53
N ARG A 285 -18.31 -14.37 7.71
CA ARG A 285 -19.42 -13.44 7.94
C ARG A 285 -18.94 -12.11 8.47
N LEU A 286 -19.56 -11.03 8.00
CA LEU A 286 -19.31 -9.68 8.48
C LEU A 286 -20.02 -9.48 9.82
N VAL A 287 -19.22 -9.18 10.84
CA VAL A 287 -19.71 -8.95 12.20
C VAL A 287 -19.47 -7.49 12.57
N TRP A 288 -20.55 -6.81 12.96
CA TRP A 288 -20.50 -5.40 13.34
C TRP A 288 -20.31 -5.25 14.85
N SER A 289 -19.33 -4.45 15.25
CA SER A 289 -19.09 -4.11 16.65
C SER A 289 -18.96 -2.59 16.81
N ARG A 290 -19.43 -2.08 17.95
CA ARG A 290 -19.25 -0.67 18.30
C ARG A 290 -17.84 -0.49 18.85
N ILE A 291 -17.11 0.47 18.31
CA ILE A 291 -15.74 0.78 18.74
C ILE A 291 -15.64 2.17 19.35
N ARG A 292 -14.54 2.42 20.05
CA ARG A 292 -14.15 3.76 20.52
C ARG A 292 -12.81 4.12 19.92
N LEU A 293 -12.78 5.15 19.10
CA LEU A 293 -11.51 5.74 18.67
C LEU A 293 -10.92 6.54 19.83
N GLN A 294 -9.84 6.03 20.42
CA GLN A 294 -9.02 6.82 21.32
C GLN A 294 -8.15 7.76 20.48
N ARG A 295 -8.28 9.05 20.76
CA ARG A 295 -7.40 10.06 20.19
C ARG A 295 -6.02 9.94 20.84
N THR A 296 -5.06 9.36 20.14
CA THR A 296 -3.66 9.34 20.56
C THR A 296 -3.00 10.67 20.17
N GLY A 297 -3.07 11.64 21.09
CA GLY A 297 -2.42 12.94 20.95
C GLY A 297 -3.30 14.06 20.37
N LEU A 298 -2.98 15.29 20.77
CA LEU A 298 -3.51 16.49 20.13
C LEU A 298 -2.58 16.85 18.97
N PRO A 299 -3.09 17.25 17.79
CA PRO A 299 -2.27 17.96 16.83
C PRO A 299 -1.76 19.21 17.55
N VAL A 300 -0.46 19.25 17.81
CA VAL A 300 0.17 20.48 18.30
C VAL A 300 0.02 21.48 17.16
N GLN A 301 -0.91 22.42 17.31
CA GLN A 301 -0.92 23.61 16.47
C GLN A 301 0.37 24.36 16.78
N GLU A 302 1.44 24.09 16.04
CA GLU A 302 2.49 25.07 15.92
C GLU A 302 1.89 26.32 15.25
N PRO A 303 2.26 27.53 15.71
CA PRO A 303 1.73 28.76 15.15
C PRO A 303 2.01 28.82 13.65
N ASP A 304 0.93 28.84 12.87
CA ASP A 304 0.88 28.89 11.42
C ASP A 304 1.88 29.92 10.84
N LEU A 305 3.05 29.42 10.40
CA LEU A 305 4.12 30.23 9.81
C LEU A 305 3.67 30.91 8.50
N LEU A 306 2.56 30.46 7.88
CA LEU A 306 1.98 31.11 6.70
C LEU A 306 1.31 32.44 7.07
N ARG A 307 0.76 32.58 8.28
CA ARG A 307 0.25 33.89 8.76
C ARG A 307 1.38 34.87 9.05
N ALA A 308 2.51 34.40 9.58
CA ALA A 308 3.67 35.25 9.86
C ALA A 308 4.26 35.88 8.58
N ALA A 309 4.29 35.14 7.47
CA ALA A 309 4.78 35.63 6.17
C ALA A 309 3.91 36.76 5.58
N SER A 310 2.58 36.70 5.74
CA SER A 310 1.67 37.73 5.23
C SER A 310 1.79 39.06 6.00
N SER A 311 2.09 39.00 7.30
CA SER A 311 2.29 40.20 8.14
C SER A 311 3.60 40.93 7.83
N ARG A 312 4.67 40.19 7.45
CA ARG A 312 5.95 40.78 7.05
C ARG A 312 5.89 41.45 5.68
N ARG A 313 5.06 40.97 4.73
CA ARG A 313 4.89 41.60 3.41
C ARG A 313 4.21 42.96 3.48
N LYS A 314 3.21 43.14 4.37
CA LYS A 314 2.52 44.43 4.55
C LYS A 314 3.39 45.52 5.20
N ARG A 315 4.45 45.15 5.93
CA ARG A 315 5.34 46.12 6.59
C ARG A 315 6.44 46.68 5.69
N LYS A 316 6.66 46.10 4.50
CA LYS A 316 7.68 46.54 3.52
C LYS A 316 7.14 47.47 2.42
N THR A 317 5.86 47.82 2.45
CA THR A 317 5.21 48.67 1.42
C THR A 317 4.84 50.06 1.93
N LEU A 318 5.32 50.46 3.11
CA LEU A 318 5.15 51.80 3.69
C LEU A 318 6.52 52.36 4.07
N THR A 319 7.24 52.82 3.06
CA THR A 319 8.36 53.80 3.14
C THR A 319 8.30 54.66 1.89
#